data_AF-A0A3C1ZII4-F1
#
_entry.id   AF-A0A3C1ZII4-F1
#
_cell.length_a   1.000
_cell.length_b   1.000
_cell.length_c   1.000
_cell.angle_alpha   90.00
_cell.angle_beta   90.00
_cell.angle_gamma   90.00
#
_symmetry.space_group_name_H-M   'P 1'
#
loop_
_entity.id
_entity.type
_entity.pdbx_description
1 polymer ?
#
loop_
_entity_poly.entity_id
_entity_poly.type
_entity_poly.pdbx_seq_one_letter_code
_entity_poly.pdbx_strand_id
1 'polypeptide(L)' 'MYGSIRSELNEKLAAIRSEGLYKDERVLSGPQGSLIRVSDGKEVLNFCANNYL' A
#
# COMPACT_ATOMS: atom_id res chain seq x y z
N MET A 1 16.58 23.91 -8.21
CA MET A 1 16.80 23.79 -6.75
C MET A 1 16.48 22.39 -6.21
N TYR A 2 15.45 21.68 -6.70
CA TYR A 2 15.10 20.32 -6.20
C TYR A 2 15.66 19.13 -7.00
N GLY A 3 16.60 19.36 -7.93
CA GLY A 3 17.10 18.30 -8.82
C GLY A 3 17.86 17.20 -8.08
N SER A 4 18.77 17.56 -7.18
CA SER A 4 19.59 16.62 -6.41
C SER A 4 18.75 15.74 -5.48
N ILE A 5 17.89 16.35 -4.67
CA ILE A 5 17.01 15.61 -3.75
C ILE A 5 16.05 14.69 -4.51
N ARG A 6 15.54 15.10 -5.67
CA ARG A 6 14.69 14.24 -6.50
C ARG A 6 15.44 13.00 -7.00
N SER A 7 16.71 13.14 -7.41
CA SER A 7 17.54 11.99 -7.83
C SER A 7 17.74 11.02 -6.67
N GLU A 8 18.15 11.55 -5.51
CA GLU A 8 18.39 10.74 -4.30
C GLU A 8 17.13 9.98 -3.87
N LEU A 9 15.95 10.62 -3.91
CA LEU A 9 14.69 9.96 -3.58
C LEU A 9 14.31 8.87 -4.59
N ASN A 10 14.55 9.09 -5.88
CA ASN A 10 14.30 8.07 -6.90
C ASN A 10 15.21 6.85 -6.74
N GLU A 11 16.50 7.07 -6.45
CA GLU A 11 17.47 6.01 -6.18
C GLU A 11 17.08 5.20 -4.94
N LYS A 12 16.69 5.87 -3.85
CA LYS A 12 16.19 5.22 -2.63
C LYS A 12 14.93 4.40 -2.89
N LEU A 13 13.98 4.93 -3.66
CA LEU A 13 12.77 4.18 -4.02
C LEU A 13 13.09 2.95 -4.88
N ALA A 14 14.06 3.05 -5.79
CA ALA A 14 14.51 1.92 -6.60
C ALA A 14 15.13 0.82 -5.73
N ALA A 15 16.00 1.18 -4.78
CA ALA A 15 16.60 0.25 -3.83
C ALA A 15 15.54 -0.47 -2.97
N ILE A 16 14.61 0.29 -2.38
CA ILE A 16 13.50 -0.26 -1.57
C ILE A 16 12.66 -1.26 -2.38
N ARG A 17 12.42 -0.99 -3.67
CA ARG A 17 11.71 -1.92 -4.56
C ARG A 17 12.53 -3.18 -4.86
N SER A 18 13.82 -3.05 -5.16
CA SER A 18 14.69 -4.21 -5.44
C SER A 18 14.89 -5.12 -4.22
N GLU A 19 14.85 -4.55 -3.03
CA GLU A 19 14.96 -5.29 -1.76
C GLU A 19 13.63 -5.93 -1.31
N GLY A 20 12.52 -5.68 -2.02
CA GLY A 20 11.21 -6.18 -1.63
C GLY A 20 10.62 -5.50 -0.38
N LEU A 21 11.16 -4.34 0.02
CA LEU A 21 10.72 -3.57 1.17
C LEU A 21 9.65 -2.53 0.81
N TYR A 22 9.37 -2.35 -0.48
CA TYR A 22 8.34 -1.45 -0.95
C TYR A 22 6.96 -1.95 -0.55
N LYS A 23 6.13 -1.07 0.02
CA LYS A 23 4.77 -1.39 0.43
C LYS A 23 3.80 -0.97 -0.66
N ASP A 24 3.14 -1.95 -1.28
CA ASP A 24 2.03 -1.68 -2.18
C ASP A 24 0.73 -1.49 -1.40
N GLU A 25 -0.06 -0.50 -1.81
CA GLU A 25 -1.37 -0.24 -1.24
C GLU A 25 -2.44 -1.07 -1.94
N ARG A 26 -3.38 -1.62 -1.17
CA ARG A 26 -4.61 -2.21 -1.70
C ARG A 26 -5.77 -1.28 -1.39
N VAL A 27 -6.39 -0.73 -2.43
CA VAL A 27 -7.51 0.21 -2.28
C VAL A 27 -8.78 -0.55 -1.90
N LEU A 28 -9.44 -0.11 -0.84
CA LEU A 28 -10.76 -0.60 -0.45
C LEU A 28 -11.84 0.16 -1.23
N SER A 29 -12.79 -0.56 -1.82
CA SER A 29 -13.89 -0.01 -2.61
C SER A 29 -15.24 -0.06 -1.87
N GLY A 30 -15.21 -0.25 -0.56
CA GLY A 30 -16.39 -0.34 0.31
C GLY A 30 -16.06 -0.01 1.78
N PRO A 31 -17.06 -0.12 2.68
CA PRO A 31 -16.88 0.14 4.10
C PRO A 31 -15.94 -0.89 4.76
N GLN A 32 -15.41 -0.53 5.93
CA GLN A 32 -14.60 -1.43 6.75
C GLN A 32 -15.47 -2.50 7.43
N GLY A 33 -14.93 -3.70 7.61
CA GLY A 33 -15.63 -4.82 8.25
C GLY A 33 -14.80 -6.10 8.19
N SER A 34 -15.38 -7.21 8.67
CA SER A 34 -14.75 -8.53 8.56
C SER A 34 -14.67 -9.02 7.11
N LEU A 35 -15.63 -8.63 6.26
CA LEU A 35 -15.62 -8.83 4.81
C LEU A 35 -15.46 -7.48 4.11
N ILE A 36 -14.44 -7.34 3.28
CA ILE A 36 -14.12 -6.10 2.55
C ILE A 36 -14.07 -6.36 1.04
N ARG A 37 -14.32 -5.30 0.26
CA ARG A 37 -14.11 -5.29 -1.18
C ARG A 37 -12.87 -4.49 -1.54
N VAL A 38 -12.00 -5.08 -2.35
CA VAL A 38 -10.81 -4.43 -2.91
C VAL A 38 -11.10 -3.91 -4.33
N SER A 39 -10.27 -2.98 -4.82
CA SER A 39 -10.48 -2.31 -6.11
C SER A 39 -10.44 -3.24 -7.34
N ASP A 40 -9.86 -4.43 -7.21
CA ASP A 40 -9.89 -5.47 -8.25
C ASP A 40 -11.21 -6.27 -8.26
N GLY A 41 -12.19 -5.86 -7.44
CA GLY A 41 -13.53 -6.44 -7.37
C GLY A 41 -13.64 -7.66 -6.44
N LYS A 42 -12.54 -8.15 -5.87
CA LYS A 42 -12.57 -9.32 -4.98
C LYS A 42 -13.16 -8.97 -3.62
N GLU A 43 -13.88 -9.92 -3.05
CA GLU A 43 -14.29 -9.90 -1.64
C GLU A 43 -13.38 -10.81 -0.83
N VAL A 44 -12.84 -10.28 0.26
CA VAL A 44 -11.84 -10.96 1.11
C VAL A 44 -12.13 -10.71 2.58
N LEU A 45 -11.69 -11.64 3.44
CA LEU A 45 -11.76 -11.47 4.90
C LEU A 45 -10.61 -10.58 5.40
N ASN A 46 -10.92 -9.59 6.24
CA ASN A 46 -9.95 -8.66 6.79
C ASN A 46 -9.55 -9.02 8.23
N PHE A 47 -8.35 -9.56 8.39
CA PHE A 47 -7.75 -9.91 9.70
C PHE A 47 -6.63 -8.97 10.14
N CYS A 48 -6.44 -7.83 9.44
CA CYS A 48 -5.39 -6.86 9.77
C CYS A 48 -5.93 -5.46 10.08
N ALA A 49 -7.23 -5.35 10.38
CA ALA A 49 -7.86 -4.10 10.83
C ALA A 49 -7.77 -3.90 12.34
N ASN A 50 -7.77 -2.64 12.75
CA ASN A 50 -7.97 -2.22 14.15
C ASN A 50 -9.46 -1.99 14.49
N ASN A 51 -10.39 -2.62 13.75
CA ASN A 51 -11.84 -2.48 13.94
C ASN A 51 -12.36 -3.65 14.80
N TYR A 52 -12.24 -3.51 16.12
CA TYR A 52 -12.38 -4.62 17.07
C TYR A 52 -13.82 -4.94 17.50
N LEU A 53 -14.72 -3.96 17.52
CA LEU A 53 -16.13 -4.09 17.95
C LEU A 53 -17.06 -3.99 16.74
#